data_AF-A0A7C5I716-F1
#
_entry.id   AF-A0A7C5I716-F1
#
_cell.length_a   1.000
_cell.length_b   1.000
_cell.length_c   1.000
_cell.angle_alpha   90.00
_cell.angle_beta   90.00
_cell.angle_gamma   90.00
#
_symmetry.space_group_name_H-M   'P 1'
#
loop_
_entity.id
_entity.type
_entity.pdbx_description
1 polymer ?
#
loop_
_entity_poly.entity_id
_entity_poly.type
_entity_poly.pdbx_seq_one_letter_code
_entity_poly.pdbx_strand_id
1 'polypeptide(L)'
;MILLDVNVLLYAFRSDVERHTEYRSWLHSVIRSGRPYGMPAQVLASLVRIATHPRVFRRPSQSKEALAIASGCQWITTDRDYARFDGLRWAPPF
;
A
#
# COMPACT_ATOMS: atom_id res chain seq x y z
N MET A 1 17.74 2.39 12.00
CA MET A 1 16.43 2.91 11.57
C MET A 1 16.33 2.73 10.07
N ILE A 2 15.29 2.06 9.57
CA ILE A 2 15.09 1.80 8.13
C ILE A 2 14.17 2.89 7.56
N LEU A 3 14.51 3.52 6.44
CA LEU A 3 13.62 4.45 5.77
C LEU A 3 13.07 3.78 4.50
N LEU A 4 11.75 3.69 4.37
CA LEU A 4 11.13 3.04 3.22
C LEU A 4 11.18 3.96 2.00
N ASP A 5 11.60 3.40 0.86
CA ASP A 5 11.56 4.06 -0.45
C ASP A 5 10.29 3.68 -1.23
N VAL A 6 9.92 4.50 -2.22
CA VAL A 6 8.75 4.25 -3.07
C VAL A 6 8.87 2.94 -3.83
N ASN A 7 10.06 2.55 -4.30
CA ASN A 7 10.23 1.31 -5.06
C ASN A 7 9.96 0.10 -4.17
N VAL A 8 10.42 0.13 -2.92
CA VAL A 8 10.16 -0.95 -1.95
C VAL A 8 8.66 -1.15 -1.77
N LEU A 9 7.92 -0.06 -1.57
CA LEU A 9 6.46 -0.13 -1.41
C LEU A 9 5.75 -0.53 -2.71
N LEU A 10 6.19 -0.01 -3.85
CA LEU A 10 5.59 -0.30 -5.15
C LEU A 10 5.74 -1.79 -5.49
N TYR A 11 6.92 -2.37 -5.28
CA TYR A 11 7.19 -3.78 -5.53
C TYR A 11 6.44 -4.68 -4.54
N ALA A 12 6.40 -4.30 -3.26
CA ALA A 12 5.63 -5.03 -2.27
C ALA A 12 4.10 -4.95 -2.50
N PHE A 13 3.61 -3.89 -3.15
CA PHE A 13 2.18 -3.67 -3.41
C PHE A 13 1.71 -4.30 -4.73
N ARG A 14 2.44 -4.08 -5.84
CA ARG A 14 2.03 -4.53 -7.17
C ARG A 14 2.42 -5.99 -7.39
N SER A 15 1.43 -6.85 -7.59
CA SER A 15 1.65 -8.28 -7.86
C SER A 15 2.13 -8.58 -9.28
N ASP A 16 2.00 -7.63 -10.20
CA ASP A 16 2.39 -7.77 -11.60
C ASP A 16 3.82 -7.28 -11.90
N VAL A 17 4.56 -6.79 -10.90
CA VAL A 17 5.98 -6.45 -11.03
C VAL A 17 6.86 -7.61 -10.61
N GLU A 18 8.05 -7.70 -11.20
CA GLU A 18 9.03 -8.72 -10.84
C GLU A 18 9.40 -8.61 -9.35
N ARG A 19 9.71 -9.75 -8.72
CA ARG A 19 10.16 -9.83 -7.31
C ARG A 19 9.13 -9.35 -6.27
N HIS A 20 7.85 -9.18 -6.65
CA HIS A 20 6.77 -8.83 -5.71
C HIS A 20 6.80 -9.66 -4.41
N THR A 21 6.85 -10.99 -4.55
CA THR A 21 6.83 -11.93 -3.42
C THR A 21 8.01 -11.72 -2.47
N GLU A 22 9.20 -11.42 -3.01
CA GLU A 22 10.42 -11.16 -2.23
C GLU A 22 10.27 -9.86 -1.42
N TYR A 23 9.88 -8.77 -2.07
CA TYR A 23 9.70 -7.46 -1.44
C TYR A 23 8.58 -7.47 -0.40
N ARG A 24 7.46 -8.14 -0.70
CA ARG A 24 6.36 -8.31 0.24
C ARG A 24 6.80 -9.08 1.48
N SER A 25 7.56 -10.16 1.30
CA SER A 25 8.07 -10.97 2.42
C SER A 25 9.08 -10.20 3.27
N TRP A 26 9.99 -9.45 2.63
CA TRP A 26 10.96 -8.59 3.31
C TRP A 26 10.26 -7.48 4.11
N LEU A 27 9.31 -6.76 3.50
CA LEU A 27 8.60 -5.67 4.17
C LEU A 27 7.80 -6.19 5.37
N HIS A 28 7.14 -7.34 5.22
CA HIS A 28 6.43 -7.99 6.31
C HIS A 28 7.37 -8.38 7.46
N SER A 29 8.57 -8.89 7.15
CA SER A 29 9.60 -9.19 8.15
C SER A 29 10.05 -7.92 8.90
N VAL A 30 10.29 -6.81 8.19
CA VAL A 30 10.65 -5.53 8.82
C VAL A 30 9.58 -5.05 9.79
N ILE A 31 8.31 -5.06 9.37
CA ILE A 31 7.18 -4.64 10.22
C ILE A 31 7.06 -5.52 11.46
N ARG A 32 7.24 -6.85 11.32
CA ARG A 32 7.17 -7.79 12.44
C ARG A 32 8.38 -7.76 13.36
N SER A 33 9.53 -7.30 12.88
CA SER A 33 10.77 -7.30 13.65
C SER A 33 10.77 -6.32 14.83
N GLY A 34 9.79 -5.42 14.92
CA GLY A 34 9.75 -4.36 15.95
C GLY A 34 10.84 -3.31 15.81
N ARG A 35 11.66 -3.37 14.74
CA ARG A 35 12.73 -2.40 14.49
C ARG A 35 12.12 -1.06 14.05
N PRO A 36 12.68 0.09 14.49
CA PRO A 36 12.22 1.39 14.02
C PRO A 36 12.36 1.54 12.50
N TYR A 37 11.25 1.85 11.84
CA TYR A 37 11.20 2.20 10.42
C TYR A 37 10.42 3.50 10.20
N GLY A 38 10.79 4.25 9.17
CA GLY A 38 10.13 5.48 8.75
C GLY A 38 9.39 5.28 7.43
N MET A 39 8.21 5.90 7.33
CA MET A 39 7.37 5.90 6.14
C MET A 39 7.01 7.35 5.78
N PRO A 40 7.85 8.04 4.99
CA PRO A 40 7.63 9.45 4.67
C PRO A 40 6.33 9.66 3.88
N ALA A 41 5.56 10.70 4.21
CA ALA A 41 4.34 11.06 3.47
C ALA A 41 4.59 11.26 1.96
N GLN A 42 5.78 11.74 1.58
CA GLN A 42 6.17 11.90 0.17
C GLN A 42 6.36 10.56 -0.55
N VAL A 43 6.86 9.53 0.14
CA VAL A 43 7.00 8.17 -0.41
C VAL A 43 5.62 7.56 -0.65
N LEU A 44 4.68 7.80 0.27
CA LEU A 44 3.30 7.38 0.16
C LEU A 44 2.55 8.08 -0.99
N ALA A 45 2.70 9.40 -1.11
CA ALA A 45 2.14 10.17 -2.22
C ALA A 45 2.69 9.69 -3.57
N SER A 46 3.99 9.38 -3.61
CA SER A 46 4.65 8.82 -4.81
C SER A 46 4.08 7.44 -5.17
N LEU A 47 3.84 6.56 -4.19
CA LEU A 47 3.21 5.26 -4.41
C LEU A 47 1.84 5.42 -5.06
N VAL A 48 0.98 6.28 -4.51
CA VAL A 48 -0.38 6.54 -5.05
C VAL A 48 -0.28 7.07 -6.48
N ARG A 49 0.58 8.06 -6.72
CA ARG A 49 0.77 8.64 -8.05
C ARG A 49 1.23 7.62 -9.07
N ILE A 50 2.21 6.78 -8.74
CA ILE A 50 2.80 5.82 -9.67
C ILE A 50 1.84 4.65 -9.92
N ALA A 51 1.26 4.08 -8.86
CA ALA A 51 0.40 2.90 -8.94
C ALA A 51 -0.91 3.15 -9.69
N THR A 52 -1.35 4.41 -9.78
CA THR A 52 -2.60 4.81 -10.45
C THR A 52 -2.37 5.39 -11.85
N HIS A 53 -1.12 5.57 -12.29
CA HIS A 53 -0.84 6.26 -13.56
C HIS A 53 -0.98 5.31 -14.77
N PRO A 54 -1.87 5.61 -15.74
CA PRO A 54 -2.12 4.74 -16.90
C PRO A 54 -0.95 4.59 -17.87
N ARG A 55 0.08 5.45 -17.79
CA ARG A 55 1.30 5.32 -18.61
C ARG A 55 2.34 4.39 -17.98
N VAL A 56 2.24 4.13 -16.68
CA VAL A 56 3.18 3.27 -15.95
C VAL A 56 2.67 1.84 -15.92
N PHE A 57 1.38 1.64 -15.63
CA PHE A 57 0.77 0.32 -15.57
C PHE A 57 -0.33 0.17 -16.63
N ARG A 58 -0.31 -0.96 -17.33
CA ARG A 58 -1.38 -1.37 -18.27
C ARG A 58 -2.75 -1.45 -17.58
N ARG A 59 -2.77 -1.85 -16.31
CA ARG A 59 -3.94 -1.85 -15.43
C ARG A 59 -3.59 -1.05 -14.18
N PRO A 60 -3.80 0.28 -14.18
CA PRO A 60 -3.53 1.10 -13.00
C PRO A 60 -4.41 0.67 -11.84
N SER A 61 -3.84 0.72 -10.64
CA SER A 61 -4.50 0.40 -9.37
C SER A 61 -5.59 1.43 -9.08
N GLN A 62 -6.60 1.06 -8.28
CA GLN A 62 -7.59 2.03 -7.86
C GLN A 62 -6.97 2.93 -6.78
N SER A 63 -7.18 4.25 -6.86
CA SER A 63 -6.58 5.24 -5.95
C SER A 63 -6.83 4.93 -4.47
N LYS A 64 -7.93 4.23 -4.17
CA LYS A 64 -8.36 3.85 -2.82
C LYS A 64 -7.49 2.74 -2.19
N GLU A 65 -6.96 1.81 -2.98
CA GLU A 65 -6.06 0.74 -2.50
C GLU A 65 -4.69 1.30 -2.10
N ALA A 66 -4.15 2.19 -2.94
CA ALA A 66 -2.88 2.86 -2.66
C ALA A 66 -2.99 3.82 -1.46
N LEU A 67 -4.14 4.47 -1.28
CA LEU A 67 -4.38 5.38 -0.16
C LEU A 67 -4.55 4.64 1.17
N ALA A 68 -5.25 3.51 1.20
CA ALA A 68 -5.43 2.72 2.43
C ALA A 68 -4.10 2.17 2.98
N ILE A 69 -3.23 1.69 2.09
CA ILE A 69 -1.89 1.23 2.45
C ILE A 69 -1.01 2.40 2.91
N ALA A 70 -1.12 3.54 2.23
CA ALA A 70 -0.37 4.72 2.58
C ALA A 70 -0.72 5.26 3.98
N SER A 71 -1.99 5.23 4.34
CA SER A 71 -2.45 5.95 5.53
C SER A 71 -2.28 5.13 6.82
N GLY A 72 -2.14 3.80 6.73
CA GLY A 72 -2.23 2.93 7.91
C GLY A 72 -3.56 3.08 8.66
N CYS A 73 -4.56 3.69 8.02
CA CYS A 73 -5.82 4.12 8.62
C CYS A 73 -6.94 3.11 8.39
N GLN A 74 -7.94 3.16 9.26
CA GLN A 74 -9.22 2.50 9.05
C GLN A 74 -10.08 3.31 8.06
N TRP A 75 -10.65 2.63 7.07
CA TRP A 75 -11.48 3.20 6.01
C TRP A 75 -12.93 3.37 6.48
N ILE A 76 -13.38 4.60 6.71
CA ILE A 76 -14.76 4.88 7.12
C ILE A 76 -15.63 5.17 5.90
N THR A 77 -16.61 4.31 5.60
CA THR A 77 -17.50 4.46 4.43
C THR A 77 -18.83 3.73 4.61
N THR A 78 -19.90 4.23 4.02
CA THR A 78 -21.20 3.55 3.96
C THR A 78 -21.27 2.47 2.88
N ASP A 79 -20.31 2.46 1.94
CA ASP A 79 -20.23 1.49 0.86
C ASP A 79 -19.65 0.16 1.38
N ARG A 80 -20.48 -0.89 1.41
CA ARG A 80 -20.09 -2.19 1.96
C ARG A 80 -19.27 -3.04 1.00
N ASP A 81 -19.17 -2.66 -0.27
CA ASP A 81 -18.40 -3.40 -1.26
C ASP A 81 -16.91 -3.46 -0.90
N TYR A 82 -16.42 -2.56 -0.04
CA TYR A 82 -15.05 -2.57 0.45
C TYR A 82 -14.73 -3.74 1.40
N ALA A 83 -15.75 -4.44 1.93
CA ALA A 83 -15.57 -5.66 2.71
C ALA A 83 -14.93 -6.81 1.91
N ARG A 84 -14.97 -6.75 0.57
CA ARG A 84 -14.38 -7.77 -0.30
C ARG A 84 -12.85 -7.78 -0.33
N PHE A 85 -12.20 -6.75 0.23
CA PHE A 85 -10.76 -6.60 0.21
C PHE A 85 -10.14 -7.13 1.49
N ASP A 86 -9.48 -8.28 1.38
CA ASP A 86 -8.87 -8.97 2.51
C ASP A 86 -7.71 -8.13 3.11
N GLY A 87 -7.77 -7.86 4.42
CA GLY A 87 -6.79 -7.03 5.15
C GLY A 87 -7.07 -5.52 5.18
N LEU A 88 -8.13 -5.02 4.52
CA LEU A 88 -8.56 -3.62 4.65
C LEU A 88 -9.33 -3.43 5.98
N ARG A 89 -8.77 -2.64 6.90
CA ARG A 89 -9.53 -2.17 8.07
C ARG A 89 -10.57 -1.16 7.58
N TRP A 90 -11.85 -1.48 7.67
CA TRP A 90 -12.95 -0.56 7.30
C TRP A 90 -14.07 -0.57 8.34
N ALA A 91 -14.91 0.48 8.37
CA ALA A 91 -16.14 0.54 9.16
C ALA A 91 -17.15 1.54 8.55
N PRO A 92 -18.46 1.41 8.80
CA PRO A 92 -19.42 2.46 8.53
C PRO A 92 -19.19 3.69 9.41
N PRO A 93 -19.48 4.91 8.92
CA PRO A 93 -19.67 6.02 9.83
C PRO A 93 -20.95 5.70 10.63
N PHE A 94 -20.85 5.66 11.96
CA PHE A 94 -21.90 5.36 12.94
C PHE A 94 -22.41 3.90 13.00
#